data_AF-A0A2G9MR67-F1
#
_entry.id   AF-A0A2G9MR67-F1
#
_cell.length_a   1.000
_cell.length_b   1.000
_cell.length_c   1.000
_cell.angle_alpha   90.00
_cell.angle_beta   90.00
_cell.angle_gamma   90.00
#
_symmetry.space_group_name_H-M   'P 1'
#
loop_
_entity.id
_entity.type
_entity.pdbx_description
1 polymer ?
#
loop_
_entity_poly.entity_id
_entity_poly.type
_entity_poly.pdbx_seq_one_letter_code
_entity_poly.pdbx_strand_id
1 'polypeptide(L)'
;MQKKEEASLISKSVNKTVSAFKNVVFGREIHHAVNEIKSEIDETIKDAKKSIDKSFEKLMTHIIIFFLIMAGLIFAFLGLAYFFIEQLNFSSSSAFLVIGILILALGWFFLREIKKK
;
A
#
# COMPACT_ATOMS: atom_id res chain seq x y z
N MET A 1 -15.10 -25.33 70.41
CA MET A 1 -15.39 -24.25 69.43
C MET A 1 -14.19 -23.91 68.54
N GLN A 2 -12.94 -24.07 68.99
CA GLN A 2 -11.72 -23.73 68.22
C GLN A 2 -11.53 -24.44 66.86
N LYS A 3 -11.93 -25.72 66.73
CA LYS A 3 -11.82 -26.46 65.45
C LYS A 3 -12.63 -25.88 64.27
N LYS A 4 -13.67 -25.08 64.54
CA LYS A 4 -14.48 -24.43 63.48
C LYS A 4 -13.85 -23.13 62.96
N GLU A 5 -13.09 -22.42 63.79
CA GLU A 5 -12.39 -21.20 63.39
C GLU A 5 -11.18 -21.50 62.50
N GLU A 6 -10.40 -22.54 62.83
CA GLU A 6 -9.24 -22.94 62.03
C GLU A 6 -9.65 -23.41 60.63
N ALA A 7 -10.73 -24.19 60.51
CA ALA A 7 -11.26 -24.64 59.22
C ALA A 7 -11.80 -23.48 58.35
N SER A 8 -12.35 -22.43 58.98
CA SER A 8 -12.83 -21.23 58.29
C SER A 8 -11.67 -20.42 57.71
N LEU A 9 -10.58 -20.26 58.47
CA LEU A 9 -9.39 -19.52 58.02
C LEU A 9 -8.63 -20.26 56.91
N ILE A 10 -8.55 -21.60 56.99
CA ILE A 10 -7.92 -22.43 55.96
C ILE A 10 -8.71 -22.34 54.65
N SER A 11 -10.04 -22.44 54.68
CA SER A 11 -10.85 -22.35 53.45
C SER A 11 -10.76 -20.98 52.77
N LYS A 12 -10.68 -19.88 53.55
CA LYS A 12 -10.48 -18.52 53.02
C LYS A 12 -9.10 -18.34 52.37
N SER A 13 -8.05 -18.88 53.01
CA SER A 13 -6.68 -18.87 52.50
C SER A 13 -6.57 -19.65 51.19
N VAL A 14 -7.10 -20.88 51.16
CA VAL A 14 -7.10 -21.74 49.98
C VAL A 14 -7.87 -21.10 48.83
N ASN A 15 -9.05 -20.51 49.09
CA ASN A 15 -9.84 -19.89 48.04
C ASN A 15 -9.15 -18.65 47.42
N LYS A 16 -8.40 -17.89 48.24
CA LYS A 16 -7.60 -16.74 47.76
C LYS A 16 -6.42 -17.18 46.90
N THR A 17 -5.75 -18.27 47.27
CA THR A 17 -4.61 -18.83 46.52
C THR A 17 -5.07 -19.45 45.19
N VAL A 18 -6.19 -20.19 45.20
CA VAL A 18 -6.78 -20.77 43.98
C VAL A 18 -7.29 -19.69 43.03
N SER A 19 -7.91 -18.62 43.55
CA SER A 19 -8.33 -17.45 42.78
C SER A 19 -7.14 -16.74 42.11
N ALA A 20 -6.07 -16.49 42.85
CA ALA A 20 -4.86 -15.86 42.31
C ALA A 20 -4.18 -16.75 41.26
N PHE A 21 -4.09 -18.05 41.52
CA PHE A 21 -3.50 -19.02 40.58
C PHE A 21 -4.33 -19.12 39.29
N LYS A 22 -5.67 -19.16 39.40
CA LYS A 22 -6.57 -19.15 38.25
C LYS A 22 -6.39 -17.88 37.41
N ASN A 23 -6.35 -16.69 38.03
CA ASN A 23 -6.12 -15.45 37.29
C ASN A 23 -4.74 -15.38 36.62
N VAL A 24 -3.71 -15.94 37.24
CA VAL A 24 -2.34 -15.92 36.69
C VAL A 24 -2.17 -16.91 35.55
N VAL A 25 -2.78 -18.10 35.63
CA VAL A 25 -2.71 -19.13 34.57
C VAL A 25 -3.56 -18.70 33.37
N PHE A 26 -4.83 -18.37 33.59
CA PHE A 26 -5.72 -17.89 32.52
C PHE A 26 -5.21 -16.56 31.92
N GLY A 27 -4.68 -15.65 32.75
CA GLY A 27 -4.11 -14.39 32.26
C GLY A 27 -2.90 -14.60 31.35
N ARG A 28 -2.02 -15.56 31.65
CA ARG A 28 -0.84 -15.85 30.82
C ARG A 28 -1.19 -16.56 29.51
N GLU A 29 -2.08 -17.53 29.56
CA GLU A 29 -2.53 -18.26 28.37
C GLU A 29 -3.31 -17.36 27.42
N ILE A 30 -4.20 -16.51 27.95
CA ILE A 30 -4.91 -15.51 27.16
C ILE A 30 -3.93 -14.48 26.58
N HIS A 31 -2.93 -14.03 27.34
CA HIS A 31 -1.93 -13.09 26.84
C HIS A 31 -1.08 -13.70 25.71
N HIS A 32 -0.75 -14.99 25.79
CA HIS A 32 -0.03 -15.70 24.74
C HIS A 32 -0.88 -15.87 23.48
N ALA A 33 -2.13 -16.32 23.62
CA ALA A 33 -3.08 -16.45 22.51
C ALA A 33 -3.39 -15.10 21.84
N VAL A 34 -3.52 -14.03 22.63
CA VAL A 34 -3.72 -12.67 22.10
C VAL A 34 -2.48 -12.17 21.35
N ASN A 35 -1.27 -12.45 21.84
CA ASN A 35 -0.04 -12.09 21.13
C ASN A 35 0.13 -12.87 19.83
N GLU A 36 -0.27 -14.14 19.80
CA GLU A 36 -0.21 -15.01 18.62
C GLU A 36 -1.20 -14.54 17.54
N ILE A 37 -2.45 -14.26 17.92
CA ILE A 37 -3.46 -13.66 17.03
C ILE A 37 -3.00 -12.28 16.54
N LYS A 38 -2.42 -11.45 17.42
CA LYS A 38 -1.90 -10.14 17.04
C LYS A 38 -0.74 -10.25 16.04
N SER A 39 0.14 -11.24 16.23
CA SER A 39 1.22 -11.55 15.29
C SER A 39 0.68 -11.95 13.91
N GLU A 40 -0.29 -12.87 13.86
CA GLU A 40 -0.92 -13.29 12.60
C GLU A 40 -1.65 -12.15 11.90
N ILE A 41 -2.32 -11.28 12.66
CA ILE A 41 -2.98 -10.08 12.13
C ILE A 41 -1.94 -9.10 11.57
N ASP A 42 -0.85 -8.84 12.30
CA ASP A 42 0.21 -7.94 11.85
C ASP A 42 0.90 -8.47 10.58
N GLU A 43 1.14 -9.78 10.47
CA GLU A 43 1.66 -10.40 9.25
C GLU A 43 0.68 -10.28 8.08
N THR A 44 -0.61 -10.54 8.31
CA THR A 44 -1.66 -10.41 7.27
C THR A 44 -1.79 -8.96 6.79
N ILE A 45 -1.74 -7.99 7.70
CA ILE A 45 -1.76 -6.56 7.36
C ILE A 45 -0.51 -6.18 6.57
N LYS A 46 0.65 -6.72 6.93
CA LYS A 46 1.92 -6.45 6.23
C LYS A 46 1.90 -7.01 4.81
N ASP A 47 1.37 -8.21 4.62
CA ASP A 47 1.24 -8.83 3.31
C ASP A 47 0.20 -8.11 2.44
N ALA A 48 -0.94 -7.71 3.03
CA ALA A 48 -1.93 -6.88 2.35
C ALA A 48 -1.33 -5.54 1.92
N LYS A 49 -0.59 -4.88 2.81
CA LYS A 49 0.10 -3.61 2.50
C LYS A 49 1.11 -3.78 1.36
N LYS A 50 1.90 -4.85 1.38
CA LYS A 50 2.87 -5.15 0.31
C LYS A 50 2.18 -5.41 -1.03
N SER A 51 1.03 -6.07 -1.02
CA SER A 51 0.20 -6.29 -2.22
C SER A 51 -0.40 -4.98 -2.75
N ILE A 52 -0.87 -4.12 -1.86
CA ILE A 52 -1.41 -2.80 -2.19
C ILE A 52 -0.31 -1.90 -2.75
N ASP A 53 0.86 -1.83 -2.11
CA ASP A 53 1.99 -1.01 -2.56
C ASP A 53 2.43 -1.41 -3.97
N LYS A 54 2.53 -2.72 -4.25
CA LYS A 54 2.85 -3.23 -5.59
C LYS A 54 1.79 -2.88 -6.64
N SER A 55 0.51 -2.90 -6.25
CA SER A 55 -0.60 -2.53 -7.14
C SER A 55 -0.62 -1.03 -7.40
N PHE A 56 -0.35 -0.23 -6.36
CA PHE A 56 -0.29 1.22 -6.45
C PHE A 56 0.88 1.69 -7.30
N GLU A 57 2.06 1.07 -7.16
CA GLU A 57 3.23 1.36 -8.00
C GLU A 57 2.93 1.10 -9.48
N LYS A 58 2.30 -0.04 -9.80
CA LYS A 58 1.86 -0.34 -11.16
C LYS A 58 0.86 0.68 -11.68
N LEU A 59 -0.15 1.04 -10.87
CA LEU A 59 -1.18 2.00 -11.25
C LEU A 59 -0.57 3.38 -11.52
N MET A 60 0.25 3.88 -10.60
CA MET A 60 0.92 5.18 -10.73
C MET A 60 1.80 5.23 -11.98
N THR A 61 2.50 4.15 -12.30
CA THR A 61 3.32 4.09 -13.52
C THR A 61 2.46 4.19 -14.78
N HIS A 62 1.32 3.49 -14.84
CA HIS A 62 0.37 3.60 -15.97
C HIS A 62 -0.20 5.01 -16.10
N ILE A 63 -0.55 5.64 -14.98
CA ILE A 63 -1.08 7.02 -14.96
C ILE A 63 -0.03 8.01 -15.50
N ILE A 64 1.23 7.91 -15.05
CA ILE A 64 2.32 8.78 -15.52
C ILE A 64 2.52 8.64 -17.03
N ILE A 65 2.54 7.42 -17.56
CA ILE A 65 2.70 7.19 -19.01
C ILE A 65 1.49 7.70 -19.79
N PHE A 66 0.29 7.53 -19.26
CA PHE A 66 -0.91 8.07 -19.88
C PHE A 66 -0.80 9.60 -20.03
N PHE A 67 -0.37 10.31 -18.98
CA PHE A 67 -0.14 11.76 -19.04
C PHE A 67 0.98 12.13 -20.02
N LEU A 68 2.06 11.35 -20.08
CA LEU A 68 3.16 11.57 -21.02
C LEU A 68 2.69 11.47 -22.49
N ILE A 69 1.89 10.44 -22.81
CA ILE A 69 1.31 10.26 -24.15
C ILE A 69 0.36 11.41 -24.47
N MET A 70 -0.50 11.80 -23.52
CA MET A 70 -1.41 12.94 -23.71
C MET A 70 -0.65 14.24 -23.98
N ALA A 71 0.43 14.52 -23.25
CA ALA A 71 1.28 15.67 -23.51
C ALA A 71 1.90 15.61 -24.91
N GLY A 72 2.42 14.45 -25.33
CA GLY A 72 2.97 14.25 -26.67
C GLY A 72 1.94 14.50 -27.78
N LEU A 73 0.70 14.03 -27.60
CA LEU A 73 -0.41 14.32 -28.51
C LEU A 73 -0.72 15.81 -28.58
N ILE A 74 -0.80 16.50 -27.43
CA ILE A 74 -1.04 17.94 -27.37
C ILE A 74 0.03 18.70 -28.17
N PHE A 75 1.31 18.37 -27.96
CA PHE A 75 2.42 18.98 -28.72
C PHE A 75 2.35 18.68 -30.22
N ALA A 76 2.00 17.46 -30.59
CA ALA A 76 1.83 17.08 -31.99
C ALA A 76 0.66 17.86 -32.65
N PHE A 77 -0.48 17.98 -31.97
CA PHE A 77 -1.63 18.74 -32.44
C PHE A 77 -1.34 20.24 -32.53
N LEU A 78 -0.65 20.82 -31.53
CA LEU A 78 -0.18 22.20 -31.58
C LEU A 78 0.75 22.42 -32.78
N GLY A 79 1.75 21.56 -32.96
CA GLY A 79 2.65 21.61 -34.10
C GLY A 79 1.92 21.55 -35.44
N LEU A 80 0.93 20.66 -35.56
CA LEU A 80 0.05 20.56 -36.73
C LEU A 80 -0.77 21.83 -36.93
N ALA A 81 -1.42 22.34 -35.88
CA ALA A 81 -2.24 23.54 -35.97
C ALA A 81 -1.40 24.76 -36.41
N TYR A 82 -0.22 24.93 -35.83
CA TYR A 82 0.73 25.97 -36.26
C TYR A 82 1.19 25.76 -37.71
N PHE A 83 1.36 24.53 -38.16
CA PHE A 83 1.73 24.22 -39.55
C PHE A 83 0.67 24.71 -40.55
N PHE A 84 -0.61 24.51 -40.20
CA PHE A 84 -1.73 24.91 -41.06
C PHE A 84 -2.07 26.40 -40.97
N ILE A 85 -1.90 27.02 -39.79
CA ILE A 85 -2.26 28.43 -39.56
C ILE A 85 -1.13 29.36 -40.04
N GLU A 86 0.12 29.06 -39.69
CA GLU A 86 1.29 29.87 -40.04
C GLU A 86 2.09 29.17 -41.13
N GLN A 87 1.62 29.24 -42.39
CA GLN A 87 2.38 28.77 -43.57
C GLN A 87 3.79 29.39 -43.70
N LEU A 88 4.18 30.35 -42.83
CA LEU A 88 5.42 31.13 -42.90
C LEU A 88 6.42 30.85 -41.76
N ASN A 89 6.05 30.16 -40.67
CA ASN A 89 6.96 29.86 -39.55
C ASN A 89 7.28 28.36 -39.43
N PHE A 90 7.89 27.83 -40.49
CA PHE A 90 8.33 26.43 -40.57
C PHE A 90 9.22 26.01 -39.39
N SER A 91 10.06 26.92 -38.88
CA SER A 91 11.00 26.60 -37.79
C SER A 91 10.31 26.25 -36.48
N SER A 92 9.29 27.00 -36.08
CA SER A 92 8.62 26.81 -34.78
C SER A 92 7.63 25.66 -34.83
N SER A 93 6.85 25.54 -35.91
CA SER A 93 5.88 24.46 -36.09
C SER A 93 6.56 23.09 -36.15
N SER A 94 7.65 22.97 -36.92
CA SER A 94 8.41 21.70 -37.01
C SER A 94 9.03 21.31 -35.68
N ALA A 95 9.51 22.28 -34.88
CA ALA A 95 10.04 22.00 -33.55
C ALA A 95 8.98 21.37 -32.62
N PHE A 96 7.76 21.91 -32.58
CA PHE A 96 6.67 21.33 -31.78
C PHE A 96 6.27 19.93 -32.25
N LEU A 97 6.25 19.70 -33.56
CA LEU A 97 5.99 18.39 -34.14
C LEU A 97 7.06 17.37 -33.76
N VAL A 98 8.34 17.72 -33.89
CA VAL A 98 9.47 16.86 -33.52
C VAL A 98 9.44 16.55 -32.02
N ILE A 99 9.20 17.55 -31.17
CA ILE A 99 9.08 17.36 -29.72
C ILE A 99 7.89 16.46 -29.39
N GLY A 100 6.74 16.67 -30.01
CA GLY A 100 5.55 15.82 -29.84
C GLY A 100 5.82 14.37 -30.20
N ILE A 101 6.46 14.12 -31.36
CA ILE A 101 6.84 12.78 -31.81
C ILE A 101 7.85 12.13 -30.85
N LEU A 102 8.84 12.88 -30.37
CA LEU A 102 9.82 12.37 -29.39
C LEU A 102 9.15 11.97 -28.07
N ILE A 103 8.24 12.79 -27.55
CA ILE A 103 7.49 12.48 -26.33
C ILE A 103 6.61 11.23 -26.54
N LEU A 104 5.96 11.11 -27.70
CA LEU A 104 5.17 9.93 -28.05
C LEU A 104 6.03 8.67 -28.16
N ALA A 105 7.21 8.77 -28.77
CA ALA A 105 8.16 7.66 -28.88
C ALA A 105 8.66 7.22 -27.50
N LEU A 106 8.96 8.17 -26.60
CA LEU A 106 9.31 7.89 -25.21
C LEU A 106 8.14 7.23 -24.46
N GLY A 107 6.93 7.77 -24.57
CA GLY A 107 5.73 7.18 -23.96
C GLY A 107 5.47 5.76 -24.43
N TRP A 108 5.63 5.50 -25.74
CA TRP A 108 5.53 4.16 -26.31
C TRP A 108 6.62 3.22 -25.81
N PHE A 109 7.86 3.70 -25.71
CA PHE A 109 8.98 2.93 -25.17
C PHE A 109 8.72 2.50 -23.71
N PHE A 110 8.29 3.42 -22.86
CA PHE A 110 7.94 3.12 -21.46
C PHE A 110 6.76 2.15 -21.35
N LEU A 111 5.73 2.30 -22.20
CA LEU A 111 4.61 1.37 -22.25
C LEU A 111 5.07 -0.06 -22.60
N ARG A 112 5.99 -0.17 -23.56
CA ARG A 112 6.57 -1.46 -23.96
C ARG A 112 7.39 -2.10 -22.85
N GLU A 113 8.13 -1.30 -22.09
CA GLU A 113 8.97 -1.80 -20.99
C GLU A 113 8.14 -2.33 -19.83
N ILE A 114 7.02 -1.69 -19.51
CA ILE A 114 6.08 -2.19 -18.49
C ILE A 114 5.42 -3.49 -18.92
N LYS A 115 5.07 -3.63 -20.19
CA LYS A 115 4.42 -4.86 -20.69
C LYS A 115 5.33 -6.09 -20.63
N LYS A 116 6.65 -5.89 -20.52
CA LYS A 116 7.64 -6.98 -20.40
C LYS A 116 7.91 -7.41 -18.95
N LYS A 117 7.49 -6.62 -17.95
CA LYS A 117 7.64 -6.90 -16.51
C LYS A 117 6.37 -7.49 -15.92
#